data_AF-A0AA35K8X5-F1
#
_entry.id   AF-A0AA35K8X5-F1
#
_cell.length_a   1.000
_cell.length_b   1.000
_cell.length_c   1.000
_cell.angle_alpha   90.00
_cell.angle_beta   90.00
_cell.angle_gamma   90.00
#
_symmetry.space_group_name_H-M   'P 1'
#
loop_
_entity.id
_entity.type
_entity.pdbx_description
1 polymer ?
#
loop_
_entity_poly.entity_id
_entity_poly.type
_entity_poly.pdbx_seq_one_letter_code
_entity_poly.pdbx_strand_id
1 'polypeptide(L)'
;MLPRGARGCLQIALLLGAAVLWASRQSFSEAAAAEPPPAVSAERSLVWGPGLRAEATLPVRYFWLQAVGSDGRNFTRSPPGNAQFEVKIKPISPKEVIQIHVPKFLDRNDGSFLMRYRLYGSVKEGLKVEILYGGAHVAESPYILKGPVYHEYCECPEEDAQIWEKSLSCPSEHPQITEDFAVFPSIDLQRMFDEVPPRFAQKMGAIVHYTVIGNHVYRRSLGKYTDFKMFSDEMLLSLARKVHLPDVEFYLNVADWPVEHRKANDTPGPLPILSWCGSLDSADLVLPTYDVTHSTLETLRGVTNDLLSIQGNTGPAWDNKTEQGFFRGRDSREERLQLVQLSKENPELLDAGITGYFFFREKEAELGKAPLMGFFDFFKVYRLSC
;
A
#
# COMPACT_ATOMS: atom_id res chain seq x y z
N MET A 1 15.12 -67.44 58.42
CA MET A 1 14.53 -66.59 59.49
C MET A 1 13.34 -65.85 58.91
N LEU A 2 12.14 -66.09 59.47
CA LEU A 2 10.93 -65.27 59.28
C LEU A 2 11.13 -63.89 59.94
N PRO A 3 10.47 -62.81 59.45
CA PRO A 3 9.08 -62.50 59.83
C PRO A 3 8.20 -62.07 58.61
N ARG A 4 6.97 -62.56 58.45
CA ARG A 4 5.67 -62.20 59.09
C ARG A 4 5.08 -60.85 58.66
N GLY A 5 4.01 -60.96 57.84
CA GLY A 5 2.84 -60.08 57.80
C GLY A 5 2.60 -59.42 56.44
N ALA A 6 1.43 -59.44 55.80
CA ALA A 6 0.16 -60.13 56.03
C ALA A 6 -0.72 -59.92 54.77
N ARG A 7 -1.42 -60.99 54.32
CA ARG A 7 -2.67 -61.03 53.52
C ARG A 7 -2.62 -60.39 52.12
N GLY A 8 -3.01 -61.02 51.02
CA GLY A 8 -3.72 -62.27 50.75
C GLY A 8 -4.15 -62.18 49.27
N CYS A 9 -3.85 -63.22 48.50
CA CYS A 9 -4.10 -63.29 47.06
C CYS A 9 -5.58 -63.47 46.70
N LEU A 10 -5.85 -63.07 45.45
CA LEU A 10 -6.77 -63.69 44.48
C LEU A 10 -8.29 -63.46 44.63
N GLN A 11 -8.78 -62.71 43.63
CA GLN A 11 -9.92 -63.03 42.76
C GLN A 11 -11.24 -63.44 43.44
N ILE A 12 -12.25 -62.57 43.32
CA ILE A 12 -13.53 -62.91 42.69
C ILE A 12 -13.96 -61.71 41.85
N ALA A 13 -14.21 -62.00 40.58
CA ALA A 13 -14.70 -61.10 39.55
C ALA A 13 -16.19 -60.79 39.74
N LEU A 14 -16.66 -59.82 38.94
CA LEU A 14 -18.05 -59.43 38.70
C LEU A 14 -18.76 -58.78 39.90
N LEU A 15 -18.82 -57.44 39.89
CA LEU A 15 -19.98 -56.60 40.24
C LEU A 15 -19.62 -55.10 40.43
N LEU A 16 -18.73 -54.54 39.60
CA LEU A 16 -18.46 -53.08 39.59
C LEU A 16 -18.52 -52.47 38.19
N GLY A 17 -19.36 -53.04 37.32
CA GLY A 17 -19.67 -52.52 35.99
C GLY A 17 -20.78 -51.47 35.93
N ALA A 18 -21.27 -50.94 37.07
CA ALA A 18 -22.43 -50.04 37.09
C ALA A 18 -22.25 -48.75 37.92
N ALA A 19 -21.09 -48.51 38.55
CA ALA A 19 -20.88 -47.32 39.40
C ALA A 19 -19.94 -46.26 38.80
N VAL A 20 -19.25 -46.55 37.69
CA VAL A 20 -18.35 -45.58 37.00
C VAL A 20 -19.06 -44.81 35.89
N LEU A 21 -20.32 -45.13 35.60
CA LEU A 21 -21.15 -44.43 34.59
C LEU A 21 -21.99 -43.26 35.15
N TRP A 22 -21.79 -42.88 36.42
CA TRP A 22 -22.52 -41.76 37.04
C TRP A 22 -21.64 -40.67 37.67
N ALA A 23 -20.31 -40.78 37.54
CA ALA A 23 -19.36 -39.81 38.13
C ALA A 23 -18.41 -39.14 37.10
N SER A 24 -18.71 -39.23 35.81
CA SER A 24 -17.97 -38.56 34.72
C SER A 24 -18.88 -37.72 33.81
N ARG A 25 -20.06 -37.33 34.30
CA ARG A 25 -21.05 -36.52 33.56
C ARG A 25 -21.16 -35.06 34.01
N GLN A 26 -20.21 -34.55 34.79
CA GLN A 26 -20.17 -33.13 35.16
C GLN A 26 -18.74 -32.57 35.09
N SER A 27 -18.24 -32.44 33.87
CA SER A 27 -17.24 -31.42 33.53
C SER A 27 -17.21 -31.24 32.01
N PHE A 28 -18.38 -31.04 31.40
CA PHE A 28 -18.43 -30.26 30.18
C PHE A 28 -18.28 -28.82 30.61
N SER A 29 -17.08 -28.28 30.42
CA SER A 29 -16.86 -26.85 30.34
C SER A 29 -17.91 -26.29 29.38
N GLU A 30 -18.88 -25.54 29.90
CA GLU A 30 -19.58 -24.53 29.13
C GLU A 30 -18.48 -23.63 28.56
N ALA A 31 -18.13 -23.84 27.29
CA ALA A 31 -17.60 -22.75 26.50
C ALA A 31 -18.71 -21.71 26.55
N ALA A 32 -18.55 -20.70 27.41
CA ALA A 32 -19.45 -19.57 27.48
C ALA A 32 -19.69 -19.13 26.04
N ALA A 33 -20.93 -19.29 25.56
CA ALA A 33 -21.32 -18.76 24.27
C ALA A 33 -20.95 -17.28 24.33
N ALA A 34 -19.95 -16.88 23.54
CA ALA A 34 -19.50 -15.50 23.52
C ALA A 34 -20.75 -14.64 23.35
N GLU A 35 -20.94 -13.67 24.25
CA GLU A 35 -22.07 -12.75 24.14
C GLU A 35 -22.13 -12.23 22.70
N PRO A 36 -23.33 -12.17 22.10
CA PRO A 36 -23.44 -11.69 20.73
C PRO A 36 -22.73 -10.34 20.66
N PRO A 37 -21.85 -10.14 19.66
CA PRO A 37 -21.07 -8.91 19.58
C PRO A 37 -22.02 -7.70 19.65
N PRO A 38 -21.63 -6.67 20.41
CA PRO A 38 -22.49 -5.51 20.64
C PRO A 38 -22.89 -4.90 19.30
N ALA A 39 -24.10 -4.35 19.19
CA ALA A 39 -24.50 -3.66 17.97
C ALA A 39 -23.58 -2.46 17.71
N VAL A 40 -23.33 -2.14 16.44
CA VAL A 40 -22.56 -0.96 16.06
C VAL A 40 -23.29 0.31 16.51
N SER A 41 -22.57 1.20 17.19
CA SER A 41 -23.02 2.53 17.55
C SER A 41 -22.52 3.54 16.53
N ALA A 42 -23.43 4.13 15.74
CA ALA A 42 -23.09 5.15 14.76
C ALA A 42 -22.46 6.38 15.44
N GLU A 43 -23.05 6.84 16.55
CA GLU A 43 -22.58 8.00 17.32
C GLU A 43 -21.16 7.83 17.88
N ARG A 44 -20.85 6.64 18.43
CA ARG A 44 -19.55 6.37 19.05
C ARG A 44 -18.46 5.94 18.08
N SER A 45 -18.82 5.57 16.85
CA SER A 45 -17.86 5.21 15.82
C SER A 45 -16.96 6.41 15.50
N LEU A 46 -15.76 6.17 14.96
CA LEU A 46 -14.78 7.23 14.72
C LEU A 46 -14.54 7.39 13.23
N VAL A 47 -14.28 8.61 12.77
CA VAL A 47 -13.93 8.90 11.38
C VAL A 47 -12.77 9.90 11.34
N TRP A 48 -11.74 9.63 10.54
CA TRP A 48 -10.57 10.50 10.43
C TRP A 48 -9.87 10.31 9.08
N GLY A 49 -9.13 11.33 8.63
CA GLY A 49 -8.26 11.21 7.47
C GLY A 49 -8.26 12.47 6.59
N PRO A 50 -7.31 12.55 5.64
CA PRO A 50 -7.08 13.76 4.86
C PRO A 50 -8.24 14.09 3.92
N GLY A 51 -9.03 13.10 3.52
CA GLY A 51 -10.21 13.28 2.67
C GLY A 51 -11.37 14.03 3.33
N LEU A 52 -11.27 14.39 4.61
CA LEU A 52 -12.23 15.24 5.32
C LEU A 52 -11.73 16.69 5.48
N ARG A 53 -10.59 17.04 4.90
CA ARG A 53 -9.99 18.39 4.94
C ARG A 53 -10.12 19.07 3.58
N ALA A 54 -10.59 20.30 3.52
CA ALA A 54 -10.79 21.01 2.26
C ALA A 54 -9.45 21.27 1.54
N GLU A 55 -8.48 21.73 2.32
CA GLU A 55 -7.13 22.15 1.92
C GLU A 55 -6.26 21.03 1.35
N ALA A 56 -6.56 19.77 1.66
CA ALA A 56 -5.77 18.63 1.19
C ALA A 56 -6.10 18.28 -0.28
N THR A 57 -5.41 18.90 -1.23
CA THR A 57 -5.59 18.65 -2.67
C THR A 57 -4.91 17.34 -3.10
N LEU A 58 -5.67 16.25 -3.07
CA LEU A 58 -5.22 14.89 -3.41
C LEU A 58 -5.83 14.40 -4.72
N PRO A 59 -5.14 13.52 -5.50
CA PRO A 59 -5.73 12.89 -6.67
C PRO A 59 -7.00 12.10 -6.36
N VAL A 60 -6.95 11.38 -5.23
CA VAL A 60 -8.09 10.72 -4.60
C VAL A 60 -8.08 11.07 -3.12
N ARG A 61 -9.25 11.47 -2.63
CA ARG A 61 -9.46 11.79 -1.22
C ARG A 61 -9.90 10.53 -0.49
N TYR A 62 -9.42 10.35 0.73
CA TYR A 62 -9.73 9.15 1.50
C TYR A 62 -9.77 9.43 2.99
N PHE A 63 -10.55 8.63 3.71
CA PHE A 63 -10.65 8.68 5.17
C PHE A 63 -10.99 7.29 5.71
N TRP A 64 -10.62 7.05 6.95
CA TRP A 64 -10.92 5.83 7.67
C TRP A 64 -12.12 6.02 8.58
N LEU A 65 -12.75 4.89 8.87
CA LEU A 65 -13.84 4.76 9.83
C LEU A 65 -13.51 3.59 10.75
N GLN A 66 -13.67 3.76 12.06
CA GLN A 66 -13.59 2.67 13.04
C GLN A 66 -14.99 2.41 13.57
N ALA A 67 -15.49 1.19 13.40
CA ALA A 67 -16.74 0.78 14.03
C ALA A 67 -16.54 0.62 15.54
N VAL A 68 -17.47 1.16 16.32
CA VAL A 68 -17.48 1.08 17.79
C VAL A 68 -18.79 0.49 18.26
N GLY A 69 -18.73 -0.44 19.23
CA GLY A 69 -19.90 -1.07 19.82
C GLY A 69 -20.71 -0.14 20.72
N SER A 70 -21.95 -0.52 21.01
CA SER A 70 -22.78 0.14 22.02
C SER A 70 -22.17 0.13 23.43
N ASP A 71 -21.22 -0.77 23.69
CA ASP A 71 -20.41 -0.83 24.90
C ASP A 71 -19.20 0.13 24.90
N GLY A 72 -18.95 0.82 23.79
CA GLY A 72 -17.86 1.77 23.62
C GLY A 72 -16.52 1.15 23.23
N ARG A 73 -16.46 -0.16 22.93
CA ARG A 73 -15.22 -0.81 22.48
C ARG A 73 -15.10 -0.79 20.96
N ASN A 74 -13.88 -0.62 20.47
CA ASN A 74 -13.59 -0.75 19.05
C ASN A 74 -13.80 -2.20 18.61
N PHE A 75 -14.45 -2.37 17.48
CA PHE A 75 -14.44 -3.66 16.80
C PHE A 75 -13.02 -3.99 16.35
N THR A 76 -12.63 -5.26 16.53
CA THR A 76 -11.35 -5.81 16.04
C THR A 76 -11.55 -6.74 14.84
N ARG A 77 -12.80 -6.87 14.38
CA ARG A 77 -13.24 -7.63 13.21
C ARG A 77 -14.44 -6.91 12.61
N SER A 78 -14.71 -7.12 11.33
CA SER A 78 -15.89 -6.57 10.66
C SER A 78 -17.16 -6.85 11.48
N PRO A 79 -17.98 -5.82 11.79
CA PRO A 79 -19.20 -6.01 12.54
C PRO A 79 -20.17 -6.95 11.80
N PRO A 80 -20.90 -7.81 12.53
CA PRO A 80 -21.88 -8.71 11.92
C PRO A 80 -23.15 -7.94 11.51
N GLY A 81 -23.73 -8.34 10.38
CA GLY A 81 -25.01 -7.82 9.89
C GLY A 81 -24.96 -7.38 8.42
N ASN A 82 -26.14 -7.13 7.84
CA ASN A 82 -26.28 -6.65 6.46
C ASN A 82 -26.20 -5.12 6.34
N ALA A 83 -26.29 -4.39 7.47
CA ALA A 83 -26.20 -2.94 7.48
C ALA A 83 -24.75 -2.52 7.20
N GLN A 84 -24.56 -1.84 6.06
CA GLN A 84 -23.27 -1.31 5.64
C GLN A 84 -23.21 0.18 5.93
N PHE A 85 -22.00 0.70 6.15
CA PHE A 85 -21.76 2.13 6.14
C PHE A 85 -22.08 2.69 4.75
N GLU A 86 -22.86 3.77 4.72
CA GLU A 86 -23.18 4.50 3.51
C GLU A 86 -22.50 5.87 3.54
N VAL A 87 -22.08 6.35 2.37
CA VAL A 87 -21.55 7.70 2.24
C VAL A 87 -22.25 8.42 1.09
N LYS A 88 -22.56 9.70 1.29
CA LYS A 88 -23.10 10.60 0.29
C LYS A 88 -22.28 11.87 0.30
N ILE A 89 -21.67 12.19 -0.85
CA ILE A 89 -20.81 13.37 -1.01
C ILE A 89 -21.44 14.26 -2.06
N LYS A 90 -21.63 15.53 -1.73
CA LYS A 90 -22.19 16.53 -2.66
C LYS A 90 -21.65 17.93 -2.37
N PRO A 91 -21.65 18.82 -3.37
CA PRO A 91 -21.43 20.25 -3.15
C PRO A 91 -22.44 20.81 -2.13
N ILE A 92 -21.99 21.76 -1.31
CA ILE A 92 -22.87 22.48 -0.38
C ILE A 92 -23.84 23.36 -1.16
N SER A 93 -23.33 24.04 -2.19
CA SER A 93 -24.11 24.91 -3.05
C SER A 93 -24.87 24.09 -4.09
N PRO A 94 -26.20 24.19 -4.18
CA PRO A 94 -26.99 23.48 -5.21
C PRO A 94 -26.71 23.99 -6.63
N LYS A 95 -26.00 25.12 -6.77
CA LYS A 95 -25.59 25.67 -8.07
C LYS A 95 -24.36 24.98 -8.65
N GLU A 96 -23.55 24.33 -7.80
CA GLU A 96 -22.36 23.61 -8.24
C GLU A 96 -22.75 22.16 -8.54
N VAL A 97 -22.61 21.75 -9.81
CA VAL A 97 -22.88 20.39 -10.25
C VAL A 97 -21.58 19.79 -10.78
N ILE A 98 -21.04 18.82 -10.04
CA ILE A 98 -19.82 18.10 -10.42
C ILE A 98 -20.04 16.60 -10.30
N GLN A 99 -19.29 15.83 -11.09
CA GLN A 99 -19.23 14.39 -10.92
C GLN A 99 -18.24 14.04 -9.79
N ILE A 100 -18.69 13.20 -8.87
CA ILE A 100 -17.88 12.64 -7.79
C ILE A 100 -18.03 11.13 -7.86
N HIS A 101 -16.93 10.41 -8.04
CA HIS A 101 -16.94 8.95 -7.96
C HIS A 101 -16.70 8.51 -6.51
N VAL A 102 -17.70 7.82 -5.95
CA VAL A 102 -17.71 7.37 -4.56
C VAL A 102 -17.98 5.85 -4.54
N PRO A 103 -16.93 5.01 -4.57
CA PRO A 103 -17.07 3.56 -4.43
C PRO A 103 -17.56 3.17 -3.03
N LYS A 104 -17.86 1.88 -2.85
CA LYS A 104 -18.15 1.30 -1.53
C LYS A 104 -16.93 1.42 -0.61
N PHE A 105 -17.18 1.44 0.69
CA PHE A 105 -16.14 1.28 1.69
C PHE A 105 -15.35 -0.01 1.44
N LEU A 106 -14.04 0.08 1.64
CA LEU A 106 -13.16 -1.07 1.75
C LEU A 106 -13.14 -1.55 3.19
N ASP A 107 -13.57 -2.79 3.42
CA ASP A 107 -13.50 -3.43 4.72
C ASP A 107 -12.10 -3.99 4.96
N ARG A 108 -11.43 -3.53 6.02
CA ARG A 108 -10.07 -3.96 6.36
C ARG A 108 -10.04 -5.25 7.20
N ASN A 109 -11.21 -5.81 7.51
CA ASN A 109 -11.40 -7.02 8.32
C ASN A 109 -10.91 -6.92 9.78
N ASP A 110 -10.54 -5.72 10.22
CA ASP A 110 -10.05 -5.40 11.56
C ASP A 110 -11.04 -4.52 12.35
N GLY A 111 -12.27 -4.35 11.84
CA GLY A 111 -13.28 -3.45 12.41
C GLY A 111 -13.17 -2.00 11.91
N SER A 112 -12.16 -1.69 11.10
CA SER A 112 -12.02 -0.42 10.40
C SER A 112 -12.32 -0.54 8.90
N PHE A 113 -12.67 0.60 8.31
CA PHE A 113 -13.07 0.73 6.92
C PHE A 113 -12.33 1.90 6.28
N LEU A 114 -12.06 1.82 4.98
CA LEU A 114 -11.45 2.89 4.20
C LEU A 114 -12.42 3.37 3.13
N MET A 115 -12.79 4.65 3.20
CA MET A 115 -13.49 5.35 2.13
C MET A 115 -12.50 6.06 1.23
N ARG A 116 -12.76 6.01 -0.08
CA ARG A 116 -12.01 6.73 -1.10
C ARG A 116 -13.01 7.38 -2.04
N TYR A 117 -12.73 8.58 -2.50
CA TYR A 117 -13.56 9.25 -3.49
C TYR A 117 -12.73 10.16 -4.39
N ARG A 118 -13.17 10.28 -5.65
CA ARG A 118 -12.50 11.08 -6.67
C ARG A 118 -13.42 12.18 -7.18
N LEU A 119 -12.91 13.40 -7.22
CA LEU A 119 -13.57 14.56 -7.79
C LEU A 119 -13.21 14.66 -9.28
N TYR A 120 -14.19 14.94 -10.15
CA TYR A 120 -13.97 15.27 -11.57
C TYR A 120 -14.18 16.75 -11.88
N GLY A 121 -14.38 17.55 -10.84
CA GLY A 121 -14.42 19.01 -10.90
C GLY A 121 -14.20 19.58 -9.51
N SER A 122 -13.72 20.83 -9.44
CA SER A 122 -13.57 21.55 -8.18
C SER A 122 -14.89 22.20 -7.77
N VAL A 123 -15.10 22.36 -6.46
CA VAL A 123 -16.17 23.21 -5.90
C VAL A 123 -15.55 24.40 -5.18
N LYS A 124 -16.28 25.50 -5.10
CA LYS A 124 -15.84 26.76 -4.49
C LYS A 124 -16.38 26.95 -3.08
N GLU A 125 -17.64 26.59 -2.84
CA GLU A 125 -18.29 26.86 -1.55
C GLU A 125 -18.01 25.75 -0.52
N GLY A 126 -17.81 24.52 -1.00
CA GLY A 126 -17.40 23.39 -0.19
C GLY A 126 -18.13 22.10 -0.49
N LEU A 127 -17.74 21.02 0.20
CA LEU A 127 -18.36 19.71 0.13
C LEU A 127 -19.03 19.34 1.44
N LYS A 128 -20.19 18.69 1.33
CA LYS A 128 -20.83 17.99 2.44
C LYS A 128 -20.60 16.48 2.28
N VAL A 129 -20.03 15.87 3.31
CA VAL A 129 -19.80 14.41 3.41
C VAL A 129 -20.72 13.84 4.50
N GLU A 130 -21.78 13.17 4.06
CA GLU A 130 -22.75 12.48 4.91
C GLU A 130 -22.36 11.00 5.02
N ILE A 131 -22.12 10.51 6.24
CA ILE A 131 -21.75 9.12 6.55
C ILE A 131 -22.83 8.57 7.46
N LEU A 132 -23.45 7.47 7.05
CA LEU A 132 -24.61 6.89 7.71
C LEU A 132 -24.37 5.42 8.03
N TYR A 133 -24.96 4.97 9.13
CA TYR A 133 -25.08 3.56 9.48
C TYR A 133 -26.51 3.29 9.96
N GLY A 134 -27.26 2.45 9.25
CA GLY A 134 -28.68 2.21 9.55
C GLY A 134 -29.54 3.48 9.49
N GLY A 135 -29.15 4.47 8.68
CA GLY A 135 -29.81 5.77 8.57
C GLY A 135 -29.40 6.81 9.62
N ALA A 136 -28.65 6.43 10.65
CA ALA A 136 -28.11 7.36 11.65
C ALA A 136 -26.76 7.93 11.23
N HIS A 137 -26.48 9.19 11.58
CA HIS A 137 -25.18 9.82 11.33
C HIS A 137 -24.07 9.15 12.13
N VAL A 138 -22.94 8.91 11.46
CA VAL A 138 -21.75 8.33 12.07
C VAL A 138 -20.83 9.42 12.59
N ALA A 139 -20.43 9.34 13.85
CA ALA A 139 -19.56 10.31 14.50
C ALA A 139 -20.11 11.76 14.32
N GLU A 140 -19.26 12.69 13.88
CA GLU A 140 -19.62 14.09 13.64
C GLU A 140 -20.29 14.34 12.27
N SER A 141 -20.75 13.29 11.58
CA SER A 141 -21.43 13.47 10.30
C SER A 141 -22.70 14.34 10.44
N PRO A 142 -22.98 15.26 9.50
CA PRO A 142 -22.24 15.56 8.27
C PRO A 142 -20.95 16.36 8.48
N TYR A 143 -19.89 15.95 7.78
CA TYR A 143 -18.65 16.73 7.72
C TYR A 143 -18.77 17.80 6.63
N ILE A 144 -18.50 19.05 7.00
CA ILE A 144 -18.58 20.21 6.11
C ILE A 144 -17.17 20.70 5.80
N LEU A 145 -16.68 20.38 4.60
CA LEU A 145 -15.41 20.86 4.06
C LEU A 145 -15.66 22.26 3.50
N LYS A 146 -15.46 23.28 4.33
CA LYS A 146 -15.71 24.68 3.96
C LYS A 146 -14.64 25.21 3.01
N GLY A 147 -15.07 26.02 2.04
CA GLY A 147 -14.18 26.67 1.09
C GLY A 147 -13.91 25.82 -0.15
N PRO A 148 -12.97 26.23 -1.00
CA PRO A 148 -12.72 25.52 -2.24
C PRO A 148 -12.18 24.11 -1.98
N VAL A 149 -12.72 23.14 -2.70
CA VAL A 149 -12.24 21.76 -2.67
C VAL A 149 -11.84 21.38 -4.09
N TYR A 150 -10.53 21.30 -4.30
CA TYR A 150 -9.96 21.09 -5.61
C TYR A 150 -9.88 19.60 -5.99
N HIS A 151 -10.07 19.35 -7.28
CA HIS A 151 -9.81 18.06 -7.93
C HIS A 151 -8.38 17.99 -8.49
N GLU A 152 -7.94 16.80 -8.90
CA GLU A 152 -6.57 16.51 -9.38
C GLU A 152 -6.04 17.46 -10.47
N TYR A 153 -6.92 17.88 -11.39
CA TYR A 153 -6.55 18.69 -12.55
C TYR A 153 -6.90 20.18 -12.36
N CYS A 154 -7.00 20.65 -11.11
CA CYS A 154 -7.04 22.09 -10.86
C CYS A 154 -5.75 22.76 -11.37
N GLU A 155 -5.81 24.01 -11.80
CA GLU A 155 -4.65 24.89 -11.86
C GLU A 155 -4.73 25.79 -10.62
N CYS A 156 -4.24 25.28 -9.49
CA CYS A 156 -4.37 25.89 -8.17
C CYS A 156 -3.07 25.78 -7.34
N PRO A 157 -1.95 26.31 -7.84
CA PRO A 157 -0.68 26.25 -7.12
C PRO A 157 -0.77 27.04 -5.81
N GLU A 158 -0.43 26.38 -4.71
CA GLU A 158 -0.08 27.05 -3.46
C GLU A 158 1.30 27.68 -3.60
N GLU A 159 1.43 28.97 -3.30
CA GLU A 159 2.68 29.72 -3.44
C GLU A 159 3.68 29.37 -2.35
N ASP A 160 3.20 29.03 -1.15
CA ASP A 160 4.05 28.61 -0.03
C ASP A 160 4.07 27.08 0.11
N ALA A 161 5.20 26.48 -0.27
CA ALA A 161 5.42 25.05 -0.17
C ALA A 161 5.21 24.50 1.25
N GLN A 162 5.50 25.28 2.32
CA GLN A 162 5.30 24.84 3.70
C GLN A 162 3.81 24.74 4.05
N ILE A 163 2.98 25.64 3.52
CA ILE A 163 1.53 25.56 3.66
C ILE A 163 1.00 24.30 2.97
N TRP A 164 1.49 24.03 1.75
CA TRP A 164 1.11 22.84 0.99
C TRP A 164 1.51 21.55 1.73
N GLU A 165 2.75 21.43 2.18
CA GLU A 165 3.24 20.28 2.95
C GLU A 165 2.43 20.05 4.22
N LYS A 166 2.16 21.11 4.98
CA LYS A 166 1.35 21.04 6.20
C LYS A 166 -0.10 20.60 5.91
N SER A 167 -0.68 21.06 4.80
CA SER A 167 -2.03 20.68 4.38
C SER A 167 -2.13 19.17 4.08
N LEU A 168 -1.05 18.58 3.60
CA LEU A 168 -0.92 17.15 3.31
C LEU A 168 -0.42 16.34 4.52
N SER A 169 -0.08 17.01 5.61
CA SER A 169 0.54 16.41 6.79
C SER A 169 1.85 15.68 6.46
N CYS A 170 2.65 16.25 5.55
CA CYS A 170 3.99 15.74 5.27
C CYS A 170 4.86 15.81 6.55
N PRO A 171 5.74 14.82 6.80
CA PRO A 171 6.70 14.91 7.89
C PRO A 171 7.69 16.05 7.63
N SER A 172 8.23 16.64 8.69
CA SER A 172 9.21 17.74 8.59
C SER A 172 10.59 17.28 8.12
N GLU A 173 10.87 15.98 8.20
CA GLU A 173 12.16 15.39 7.84
C GLU A 173 11.95 14.12 7.03
N HIS A 174 12.85 13.90 6.07
CA HIS A 174 12.89 12.73 5.21
C HIS A 174 14.29 12.13 5.22
N PRO A 175 14.58 11.15 6.11
CA PRO A 175 15.93 10.61 6.29
C PRO A 175 16.59 10.13 4.99
N GLN A 176 15.83 9.47 4.11
CA GLN A 176 16.33 9.01 2.81
C GLN A 176 16.80 10.16 1.92
N ILE A 177 16.03 11.26 1.86
CA ILE A 177 16.41 12.44 1.06
C ILE A 177 17.71 13.03 1.62
N THR A 178 17.81 13.17 2.94
CA THR A 178 19.03 13.69 3.57
C THR A 178 20.25 12.80 3.31
N GLU A 179 20.09 11.47 3.37
CA GLU A 179 21.15 10.50 3.10
C GLU A 179 21.61 10.54 1.64
N ASP A 180 20.66 10.51 0.69
CA ASP A 180 20.95 10.54 -0.74
C ASP A 180 21.70 11.82 -1.15
N PHE A 181 21.33 12.96 -0.59
CA PHE A 181 21.99 14.24 -0.87
C PHE A 181 23.31 14.46 -0.12
N ALA A 182 23.63 13.65 0.90
CA ALA A 182 24.82 13.85 1.75
C ALA A 182 26.14 13.78 0.96
N VAL A 183 26.17 13.04 -0.15
CA VAL A 183 27.36 12.91 -1.01
C VAL A 183 27.54 14.08 -1.99
N PHE A 184 26.57 15.00 -2.05
CA PHE A 184 26.54 16.13 -2.98
C PHE A 184 26.53 17.47 -2.22
N PRO A 185 27.69 17.97 -1.73
CA PRO A 185 27.75 19.24 -1.02
C PRO A 185 27.36 20.44 -1.89
N SER A 186 27.50 20.31 -3.20
CA SER A 186 27.06 21.27 -4.21
C SER A 186 26.76 20.55 -5.52
N ILE A 187 25.81 21.08 -6.30
CA ILE A 187 25.46 20.54 -7.61
C ILE A 187 26.01 21.47 -8.69
N ASP A 188 26.89 20.94 -9.54
CA ASP A 188 27.47 21.66 -10.68
C ASP A 188 26.70 21.31 -11.97
N LEU A 189 25.76 22.18 -12.34
CA LEU A 189 24.91 21.99 -13.52
C LEU A 189 25.72 21.98 -14.83
N GLN A 190 26.81 22.74 -14.92
CA GLN A 190 27.65 22.75 -16.13
C GLN A 190 28.34 21.40 -16.30
N ARG A 191 28.90 20.86 -15.21
CA ARG A 191 29.48 19.53 -15.20
C ARG A 191 28.45 18.45 -15.54
N MET A 192 27.24 18.55 -15.00
CA MET A 192 26.15 17.62 -15.36
C MET A 192 25.79 17.71 -16.84
N PHE A 193 25.70 18.91 -17.40
CA PHE A 193 25.44 19.14 -18.82
C PHE A 193 26.48 18.46 -19.72
N ASP A 194 27.76 18.52 -19.34
CA ASP A 194 28.85 17.96 -20.10
C ASP A 194 29.01 16.44 -19.90
N GLU A 195 28.86 15.93 -18.68
CA GLU A 195 29.12 14.51 -18.35
C GLU A 195 27.91 13.59 -18.55
N VAL A 196 26.68 14.03 -18.23
CA VAL A 196 25.50 13.14 -18.22
C VAL A 196 25.17 12.58 -19.60
N PRO A 197 25.11 13.39 -20.69
CA PRO A 197 24.77 12.87 -22.00
C PRO A 197 25.74 11.76 -22.50
N PRO A 198 27.07 11.94 -22.51
CA PRO A 198 27.98 10.90 -22.99
C PRO A 198 28.12 9.71 -22.01
N ARG A 199 27.98 9.93 -20.69
CA ARG A 199 28.12 8.83 -19.72
C ARG A 199 26.89 7.93 -19.65
N PHE A 200 25.70 8.52 -19.60
CA PHE A 200 24.48 7.79 -19.28
C PHE A 200 23.51 7.73 -20.46
N ALA A 201 23.22 8.87 -21.09
CA ALA A 201 22.23 8.91 -22.17
C ALA A 201 22.66 8.13 -23.42
N GLN A 202 23.91 8.29 -23.86
CA GLN A 202 24.42 7.59 -25.05
C GLN A 202 24.66 6.10 -24.83
N LYS A 203 24.99 5.69 -23.59
CA LYS A 203 25.26 4.29 -23.24
C LYS A 203 24.00 3.50 -22.91
N MET A 204 23.15 4.05 -22.03
CA MET A 204 21.97 3.37 -21.49
C MET A 204 20.69 3.77 -22.22
N GLY A 205 20.62 4.99 -22.76
CA GLY A 205 19.49 5.44 -23.56
C GLY A 205 18.25 5.89 -22.78
N ALA A 206 18.28 5.98 -21.45
CA ALA A 206 17.08 6.14 -20.63
C ALA A 206 17.14 7.36 -19.69
N ILE A 207 17.75 8.46 -20.13
CA ILE A 207 17.86 9.69 -19.32
C ILE A 207 16.88 10.74 -19.85
N VAL A 208 16.27 11.50 -18.95
CA VAL A 208 15.48 12.69 -19.27
C VAL A 208 16.03 13.86 -18.50
N HIS A 209 16.30 14.94 -19.22
CA HIS A 209 16.69 16.22 -18.66
C HIS A 209 15.44 17.05 -18.41
N TYR A 210 15.20 17.46 -17.17
CA TYR A 210 14.06 18.29 -16.78
C TYR A 210 14.53 19.65 -16.27
N THR A 211 13.76 20.67 -16.59
CA THR A 211 13.92 22.02 -16.06
C THR A 211 12.56 22.54 -15.66
N VAL A 212 12.43 23.10 -14.46
CA VAL A 212 11.25 23.85 -14.01
C VAL A 212 11.64 25.32 -13.98
N ILE A 213 10.91 26.18 -14.69
CA ILE A 213 11.11 27.64 -14.68
C ILE A 213 9.75 28.31 -14.59
N GLY A 214 9.56 29.18 -13.59
CA GLY A 214 8.31 29.90 -13.36
C GLY A 214 7.12 28.95 -13.25
N ASN A 215 7.28 27.84 -12.52
CA ASN A 215 6.29 26.77 -12.36
C ASN A 215 5.88 26.04 -13.67
N HIS A 216 6.66 26.19 -14.75
CA HIS A 216 6.45 25.45 -16.00
C HIS A 216 7.50 24.35 -16.16
N VAL A 217 7.04 23.14 -16.47
CA VAL A 217 7.91 21.96 -16.63
C VAL A 217 8.34 21.83 -18.09
N TYR A 218 9.65 21.90 -18.33
CA TYR A 218 10.31 21.64 -19.59
C TYR A 218 11.09 20.34 -19.50
N ARG A 219 11.23 19.65 -20.64
CA ARG A 219 11.98 18.40 -20.70
C ARG A 219 12.66 18.19 -22.03
N ARG A 220 13.77 17.45 -21.99
CA ARG A 220 14.49 16.95 -23.16
C ARG A 220 14.87 15.50 -22.92
N SER A 221 14.35 14.59 -23.73
CA SER A 221 14.71 13.18 -23.67
C SER A 221 16.11 12.96 -24.23
N LEU A 222 16.95 12.29 -23.46
CA LEU A 222 18.34 11.98 -23.80
C LEU A 222 18.49 10.46 -23.91
N GLY A 223 18.31 9.95 -25.13
CA GLY A 223 18.43 8.53 -25.43
C GLY A 223 17.17 7.91 -26.05
N LYS A 224 17.26 6.62 -26.38
CA LYS A 224 16.23 5.89 -27.15
C LYS A 224 15.11 5.29 -26.29
N TYR A 225 15.38 4.95 -25.04
CA TYR A 225 14.51 4.17 -24.14
C TYR A 225 13.93 5.06 -23.04
N THR A 226 13.26 6.14 -23.43
CA THR A 226 12.76 7.14 -22.47
C THR A 226 11.25 7.08 -22.27
N ASP A 227 10.54 6.06 -22.75
CA ASP A 227 9.06 6.06 -22.71
C ASP A 227 8.47 6.05 -21.28
N PHE A 228 9.20 5.51 -20.32
CA PHE A 228 8.86 5.56 -18.89
C PHE A 228 8.84 6.98 -18.30
N LYS A 229 9.31 7.99 -19.04
CA LYS A 229 9.16 9.41 -18.71
C LYS A 229 7.70 9.83 -18.49
N MET A 230 6.73 9.08 -19.03
CA MET A 230 5.31 9.35 -18.77
C MET A 230 4.98 9.37 -17.27
N PHE A 231 5.65 8.56 -16.45
CA PHE A 231 5.41 8.54 -15.00
C PHE A 231 5.98 9.77 -14.29
N SER A 232 7.19 10.19 -14.65
CA SER A 232 7.80 11.41 -14.10
C SER A 232 7.09 12.67 -14.61
N ASP A 233 6.63 12.68 -15.87
CA ASP A 233 5.82 13.78 -16.41
C ASP A 233 4.52 13.96 -15.61
N GLU A 234 3.75 12.88 -15.41
CA GLU A 234 2.49 12.93 -14.67
C GLU A 234 2.70 13.41 -13.22
N MET A 235 3.77 12.95 -12.58
CA MET A 235 4.15 13.42 -11.24
C MET A 235 4.43 14.93 -11.21
N LEU A 236 5.34 15.40 -12.07
CA LEU A 236 5.75 16.81 -12.10
C LEU A 236 4.59 17.74 -12.48
N LEU A 237 3.76 17.33 -13.44
CA LEU A 237 2.56 18.07 -13.82
C LEU A 237 1.52 18.09 -12.68
N SER A 238 1.37 17.00 -11.93
CA SER A 238 0.49 16.96 -10.75
C SER A 238 0.96 17.91 -9.66
N LEU A 239 2.27 18.00 -9.43
CA LEU A 239 2.85 18.92 -8.45
C LEU A 239 2.70 20.38 -8.90
N ALA A 240 3.10 20.72 -10.12
CA ALA A 240 3.04 22.10 -10.64
C ALA A 240 1.62 22.69 -10.63
N ARG A 241 0.60 21.84 -10.76
CA ARG A 241 -0.82 22.22 -10.64
C ARG A 241 -1.25 22.64 -9.24
N LYS A 242 -0.55 22.20 -8.19
CA LYS A 242 -1.00 22.26 -6.79
C LYS A 242 -0.05 23.02 -5.86
N VAL A 243 1.20 23.18 -6.26
CA VAL A 243 2.21 23.94 -5.52
C VAL A 243 3.15 24.61 -6.51
N HIS A 244 3.57 25.84 -6.21
CA HIS A 244 4.56 26.54 -7.01
C HIS A 244 5.93 25.86 -6.84
N LEU A 245 6.38 25.15 -7.86
CA LEU A 245 7.69 24.50 -7.85
C LEU A 245 8.82 25.53 -7.99
N PRO A 246 9.95 25.34 -7.31
CA PRO A 246 11.11 26.22 -7.47
C PRO A 246 11.72 26.08 -8.87
N ASP A 247 12.43 27.11 -9.31
CA ASP A 247 13.24 27.03 -10.52
C ASP A 247 14.40 26.05 -10.28
N VAL A 248 14.41 24.93 -11.02
CA VAL A 248 15.37 23.83 -10.80
C VAL A 248 15.66 23.09 -12.11
N GLU A 249 16.87 22.56 -12.23
CA GLU A 249 17.31 21.73 -13.35
C GLU A 249 17.87 20.40 -12.82
N PHE A 250 17.47 19.27 -13.41
CA PHE A 250 17.89 17.94 -12.96
C PHE A 250 17.79 16.88 -14.06
N TYR A 251 18.44 15.74 -13.81
CA TYR A 251 18.45 14.59 -14.70
C TYR A 251 17.79 13.40 -14.01
N LEU A 252 16.88 12.75 -14.72
CA LEU A 252 16.12 11.61 -14.23
C LEU A 252 16.39 10.41 -15.13
N ASN A 253 16.87 9.32 -14.54
CA ASN A 253 16.98 8.02 -15.15
C ASN A 253 15.65 7.27 -15.04
N VAL A 254 15.08 6.93 -16.20
CA VAL A 254 13.79 6.24 -16.30
C VAL A 254 13.93 4.73 -16.55
N ALA A 255 15.14 4.17 -16.46
CA ALA A 255 15.37 2.74 -16.55
C ALA A 255 15.19 2.03 -15.19
N ASP A 256 15.20 0.69 -15.26
CA ASP A 256 15.04 -0.22 -14.11
C ASP A 256 16.24 -0.27 -13.17
N TRP A 257 17.43 0.17 -13.59
CA TRP A 257 18.67 0.08 -12.82
C TRP A 257 19.25 1.46 -12.55
N PRO A 258 19.87 1.69 -11.37
CA PRO A 258 20.60 2.93 -11.09
C PRO A 258 21.82 3.04 -12.01
N VAL A 259 22.38 4.25 -12.16
CA VAL A 259 23.41 4.53 -13.17
C VAL A 259 24.70 5.15 -12.65
N GLU A 260 24.68 5.83 -11.50
CA GLU A 260 25.87 6.48 -10.95
C GLU A 260 26.50 5.61 -9.85
N HIS A 261 27.52 4.84 -10.21
CA HIS A 261 28.21 3.94 -9.27
C HIS A 261 29.47 4.54 -8.65
N ARG A 262 29.84 5.78 -9.01
CA ARG A 262 30.94 6.48 -8.35
C ARG A 262 30.64 6.69 -6.87
N LYS A 263 31.68 6.63 -6.05
CA LYS A 263 31.63 6.85 -4.60
C LYS A 263 31.96 8.29 -4.26
N ALA A 264 31.56 8.73 -3.07
CA ALA A 264 31.81 10.09 -2.57
C ALA A 264 33.30 10.50 -2.60
N ASN A 265 34.22 9.54 -2.50
CA ASN A 265 35.67 9.75 -2.52
C ASN A 265 36.31 9.60 -3.91
N ASP A 266 35.55 9.29 -4.96
CA ASP A 266 36.09 9.17 -6.32
C ASP A 266 36.44 10.55 -6.89
N THR A 267 37.39 10.58 -7.84
CA THR A 267 37.76 11.79 -8.58
C THR A 267 37.69 11.55 -10.10
N PRO A 268 36.78 12.23 -10.82
CA PRO A 268 35.77 13.15 -10.29
C PRO A 268 34.64 12.40 -9.57
N GLY A 269 34.00 13.03 -8.57
CA GLY A 269 32.96 12.42 -7.74
C GLY A 269 31.66 12.06 -8.49
N PRO A 270 30.63 11.55 -7.80
CA PRO A 270 29.36 11.18 -8.42
C PRO A 270 28.62 12.40 -8.96
N LEU A 271 27.66 12.15 -9.87
CA LEU A 271 26.70 13.14 -10.35
C LEU A 271 25.31 12.85 -9.75
N PRO A 272 24.53 13.87 -9.35
CA PRO A 272 23.22 13.66 -8.76
C PRO A 272 22.20 13.30 -9.86
N ILE A 273 21.92 12.01 -10.01
CA ILE A 273 20.91 11.49 -10.95
C ILE A 273 19.73 10.99 -10.15
N LEU A 274 18.52 11.48 -10.45
CA LEU A 274 17.31 10.90 -9.87
C LEU A 274 16.99 9.58 -10.56
N SER A 275 16.66 8.55 -9.78
CA SER A 275 16.32 7.22 -10.31
C SER A 275 15.12 6.62 -9.59
N TRP A 276 14.36 5.76 -10.27
CA TRP A 276 13.27 5.01 -9.65
C TRP A 276 13.74 3.96 -8.64
N CYS A 277 15.02 3.62 -8.66
CA CYS A 277 15.65 2.67 -7.77
C CYS A 277 17.09 3.09 -7.46
N GLY A 278 17.59 2.61 -6.32
CA GLY A 278 18.99 2.71 -5.94
C GLY A 278 19.49 1.38 -5.36
N SER A 279 20.75 1.37 -4.97
CA SER A 279 21.43 0.25 -4.34
C SER A 279 22.54 0.76 -3.42
N LEU A 280 23.06 -0.12 -2.55
CA LEU A 280 24.20 0.20 -1.68
C LEU A 280 25.46 0.58 -2.48
N ASP A 281 25.51 0.20 -3.76
CA ASP A 281 26.62 0.49 -4.66
C ASP A 281 26.37 1.66 -5.63
N SER A 282 25.22 2.34 -5.56
CA SER A 282 24.91 3.54 -6.36
C SER A 282 24.87 4.82 -5.51
N ALA A 283 25.04 5.96 -6.16
CA ALA A 283 24.87 7.31 -5.59
C ALA A 283 23.65 8.04 -6.19
N ASP A 284 22.78 7.32 -6.92
CA ASP A 284 21.53 7.85 -7.45
C ASP A 284 20.59 8.33 -6.32
N LEU A 285 19.89 9.44 -6.56
CA LEU A 285 18.88 9.99 -5.66
C LEU A 285 17.56 9.24 -5.89
N VAL A 286 17.06 8.52 -4.88
CA VAL A 286 15.94 7.61 -5.08
C VAL A 286 14.60 8.33 -4.97
N LEU A 287 13.76 8.14 -6.00
CA LEU A 287 12.38 8.60 -6.01
C LEU A 287 11.42 7.50 -5.52
N PRO A 288 10.22 7.85 -5.02
CA PRO A 288 9.12 6.90 -4.97
C PRO A 288 8.95 6.24 -6.34
N THR A 289 8.90 4.91 -6.39
CA THR A 289 8.90 4.15 -7.65
C THR A 289 7.76 4.59 -8.57
N TYR A 290 7.96 4.43 -9.89
CA TYR A 290 6.95 4.82 -10.87
C TYR A 290 5.61 4.11 -10.64
N ASP A 291 5.60 2.87 -10.13
CA ASP A 291 4.39 2.12 -9.81
C ASP A 291 3.60 2.78 -8.66
N VAL A 292 4.26 3.23 -7.60
CA VAL A 292 3.62 3.93 -6.47
C VAL A 292 3.05 5.26 -6.93
N THR A 293 3.81 5.99 -7.73
CA THR A 293 3.42 7.28 -8.31
C THR A 293 2.21 7.12 -9.21
N HIS A 294 2.25 6.18 -10.16
CA HIS A 294 1.16 5.88 -11.07
C HIS A 294 -0.09 5.41 -10.32
N SER A 295 0.08 4.47 -9.40
CA SER A 295 -1.00 3.97 -8.54
C SER A 295 -1.71 5.13 -7.83
N THR A 296 -0.96 6.07 -7.25
CA THR A 296 -1.49 7.23 -6.53
C THR A 296 -2.29 8.18 -7.44
N LEU A 297 -1.73 8.58 -8.59
CA LEU A 297 -2.37 9.54 -9.50
C LEU A 297 -3.61 8.94 -10.20
N GLU A 298 -3.56 7.65 -10.50
CA GLU A 298 -4.56 6.92 -11.29
C GLU A 298 -5.59 6.15 -10.46
N THR A 299 -5.47 6.21 -9.13
CA THR A 299 -6.46 5.61 -8.22
C THR A 299 -7.87 6.07 -8.60
N LEU A 300 -8.79 5.12 -8.72
CA LEU A 300 -10.19 5.35 -9.13
C LEU A 300 -10.37 6.05 -10.49
N ARG A 301 -9.35 6.05 -11.36
CA ARG A 301 -9.42 6.52 -12.75
C ARG A 301 -9.01 5.41 -13.72
N GLY A 302 -7.74 5.03 -13.70
CA GLY A 302 -7.13 4.01 -14.55
C GLY A 302 -6.63 2.78 -13.79
N VAL A 303 -6.40 2.92 -12.46
CA VAL A 303 -5.88 1.85 -11.60
C VAL A 303 -6.93 1.47 -10.56
N THR A 304 -7.37 0.20 -10.61
CA THR A 304 -8.34 -0.38 -9.67
C THR A 304 -7.67 -1.13 -8.52
N ASN A 305 -6.51 -1.75 -8.78
CA ASN A 305 -5.63 -2.35 -7.78
C ASN A 305 -4.60 -1.33 -7.29
N ASP A 306 -5.08 -0.20 -6.76
CA ASP A 306 -4.23 0.84 -6.20
C ASP A 306 -3.75 0.53 -4.78
N LEU A 307 -2.77 1.29 -4.29
CA LEU A 307 -2.17 1.10 -2.96
C LEU A 307 -3.20 1.14 -1.82
N LEU A 308 -4.28 1.92 -1.97
CA LEU A 308 -5.32 1.99 -0.96
C LEU A 308 -6.26 0.78 -1.03
N SER A 309 -6.50 0.22 -2.22
CA SER A 309 -7.39 -0.94 -2.39
C SER A 309 -6.87 -2.22 -1.75
N ILE A 310 -5.55 -2.33 -1.58
CA ILE A 310 -4.89 -3.45 -0.89
C ILE A 310 -5.40 -3.59 0.55
N GLN A 311 -5.68 -2.47 1.23
CA GLN A 311 -6.14 -2.49 2.62
C GLN A 311 -7.51 -3.18 2.78
N GLY A 312 -8.35 -3.20 1.74
CA GLY A 312 -9.67 -3.84 1.76
C GLY A 312 -9.68 -5.30 1.33
N ASN A 313 -8.53 -5.86 0.96
CA ASN A 313 -8.42 -7.17 0.33
C ASN A 313 -7.30 -8.00 0.98
N THR A 314 -7.29 -8.04 2.31
CA THR A 314 -6.24 -8.65 3.15
C THR A 314 -6.21 -10.18 3.14
N GLY A 315 -7.11 -10.82 2.37
CA GLY A 315 -7.31 -12.27 2.38
C GLY A 315 -7.92 -12.77 3.70
N PRO A 316 -7.89 -14.09 3.95
CA PRO A 316 -8.40 -14.69 5.18
C PRO A 316 -7.55 -14.27 6.40
N ALA A 317 -8.13 -14.41 7.59
CA ALA A 317 -7.42 -14.26 8.85
C ALA A 317 -6.17 -15.15 8.90
N TRP A 318 -5.15 -14.74 9.65
CA TRP A 318 -3.85 -15.40 9.72
C TRP A 318 -3.95 -16.93 9.93
N ASP A 319 -4.76 -17.35 10.90
CA ASP A 319 -4.93 -18.77 11.24
C ASP A 319 -5.54 -19.63 10.11
N ASN A 320 -6.19 -18.97 9.15
CA ASN A 320 -6.87 -19.58 8.00
C ASN A 320 -6.08 -19.44 6.69
N LYS A 321 -4.86 -18.90 6.71
CA LYS A 321 -3.98 -18.87 5.54
C LYS A 321 -3.36 -20.26 5.30
N THR A 322 -3.03 -20.56 4.04
CA THR A 322 -2.32 -21.80 3.69
C THR A 322 -0.90 -21.80 4.25
N GLU A 323 -0.52 -22.84 5.00
CA GLU A 323 0.81 -23.01 5.60
C GLU A 323 1.85 -23.48 4.56
N GLN A 324 2.19 -22.61 3.61
CA GLN A 324 3.15 -22.90 2.54
C GLN A 324 3.88 -21.62 2.14
N GLY A 325 5.17 -21.71 1.81
CA GLY A 325 5.87 -20.66 1.08
C GLY A 325 5.27 -20.51 -0.31
N PHE A 326 5.27 -19.30 -0.86
CA PHE A 326 4.62 -19.05 -2.14
C PHE A 326 5.35 -18.04 -3.00
N PHE A 327 5.44 -18.32 -4.30
CA PHE A 327 5.99 -17.39 -5.28
C PHE A 327 5.36 -17.57 -6.66
N ARG A 328 5.02 -16.44 -7.31
CA ARG A 328 4.69 -16.37 -8.73
C ARG A 328 5.36 -15.14 -9.32
N GLY A 329 6.17 -15.33 -10.35
CA GLY A 329 6.86 -14.23 -11.00
C GLY A 329 7.51 -14.62 -12.31
N ARG A 330 8.11 -13.65 -12.99
CA ARG A 330 8.88 -13.90 -14.21
C ARG A 330 10.33 -14.27 -13.91
N ASP A 331 10.99 -14.83 -14.90
CA ASP A 331 12.38 -15.30 -14.92
C ASP A 331 13.42 -14.17 -14.96
N SER A 332 13.22 -13.06 -14.25
CA SER A 332 14.13 -11.90 -14.34
C SER A 332 15.51 -12.13 -13.71
N ARG A 333 15.69 -13.23 -12.94
CA ARG A 333 16.89 -13.54 -12.16
C ARG A 333 16.98 -15.05 -11.95
N GLU A 334 18.19 -15.58 -11.94
CA GLU A 334 18.47 -17.02 -11.82
C GLU A 334 18.02 -17.57 -10.46
N GLU A 335 18.12 -16.78 -9.40
CA GLU A 335 17.70 -17.15 -8.04
C GLU A 335 16.21 -17.51 -7.97
N ARG A 336 15.38 -16.93 -8.85
CA ARG A 336 13.95 -17.29 -8.96
C ARG A 336 13.76 -18.67 -9.56
N LEU A 337 14.63 -19.09 -10.47
CA LEU A 337 14.62 -20.43 -11.04
C LEU A 337 15.05 -21.47 -10.01
N GLN A 338 16.06 -21.15 -9.20
CA GLN A 338 16.47 -21.97 -8.06
C GLN A 338 15.32 -22.15 -7.06
N LEU A 339 14.55 -21.09 -6.78
CA LEU A 339 13.37 -21.19 -5.93
C LEU A 339 12.29 -22.13 -6.50
N VAL A 340 12.07 -22.11 -7.82
CA VAL A 340 11.16 -23.06 -8.49
C VAL A 340 11.69 -24.49 -8.42
N GLN A 341 13.00 -24.69 -8.57
CA GLN A 341 13.62 -25.99 -8.40
C GLN A 341 13.43 -26.52 -6.96
N LEU A 342 13.66 -25.68 -5.95
CA LEU A 342 13.42 -26.03 -4.54
C LEU A 342 11.94 -26.38 -4.27
N SER A 343 11.00 -25.70 -4.93
CA SER A 343 9.57 -26.00 -4.83
C SER A 343 9.23 -27.37 -5.41
N LYS A 344 9.89 -27.81 -6.49
CA LYS A 344 9.70 -29.16 -7.04
C LYS A 344 10.23 -30.24 -6.11
N GLU A 345 11.30 -29.94 -5.39
CA GLU A 345 11.91 -30.86 -4.42
C GLU A 345 11.13 -30.92 -3.10
N ASN A 346 10.47 -29.84 -2.71
CA ASN A 346 9.75 -29.70 -1.44
C ASN A 346 8.33 -29.10 -1.64
N PRO A 347 7.46 -29.75 -2.43
CA PRO A 347 6.16 -29.20 -2.83
C PRO A 347 5.19 -29.01 -1.66
N GLU A 348 5.38 -29.71 -0.54
CA GLU A 348 4.60 -29.54 0.68
C GLU A 348 4.96 -28.25 1.45
N LEU A 349 6.18 -27.73 1.27
CA LEU A 349 6.67 -26.54 1.96
C LEU A 349 6.58 -25.26 1.13
N LEU A 350 6.73 -25.37 -0.20
CA LEU A 350 6.84 -24.23 -1.10
C LEU A 350 6.11 -24.48 -2.41
N ASP A 351 5.27 -23.54 -2.80
CA ASP A 351 4.68 -23.46 -4.13
C ASP A 351 5.24 -22.22 -4.87
N ALA A 352 6.30 -22.44 -5.65
CA ALA A 352 6.94 -21.42 -6.46
C ALA A 352 6.84 -21.75 -7.96
N GLY A 353 6.55 -20.74 -8.78
CA GLY A 353 6.42 -20.93 -10.22
C GLY A 353 6.81 -19.72 -11.06
N ILE A 354 7.42 -19.98 -12.22
CA ILE A 354 7.67 -18.97 -13.24
C ILE A 354 6.45 -18.82 -14.14
N THR A 355 5.91 -17.61 -14.23
CA THR A 355 4.69 -17.31 -15.02
C THR A 355 4.97 -16.99 -16.48
N GLY A 356 6.22 -16.67 -16.81
CA GLY A 356 6.65 -16.44 -18.19
C GLY A 356 8.16 -16.31 -18.29
N TYR A 357 8.70 -16.89 -19.36
CA TYR A 357 10.13 -16.91 -19.65
C TYR A 357 10.47 -15.91 -20.75
N PHE A 358 11.51 -15.13 -20.51
CA PHE A 358 12.06 -14.17 -21.46
C PHE A 358 13.59 -14.19 -21.47
N PHE A 359 14.21 -14.29 -20.30
CA PHE A 359 15.66 -14.26 -20.11
C PHE A 359 16.29 -15.67 -20.11
N PHE A 360 15.58 -16.68 -19.61
CA PHE A 360 16.04 -18.07 -19.48
C PHE A 360 15.07 -19.03 -20.18
N ARG A 361 14.79 -18.79 -21.46
CA ARG A 361 13.75 -19.52 -22.22
C ARG A 361 14.01 -21.02 -22.30
N GLU A 362 15.27 -21.40 -22.35
CA GLU A 362 15.73 -22.79 -22.35
C GLU A 362 15.33 -23.55 -21.08
N LYS A 363 15.13 -22.85 -19.95
CA LYS A 363 14.72 -23.45 -18.68
C LYS A 363 13.23 -23.77 -18.60
N GLU A 364 12.41 -23.27 -19.54
CA GLU A 364 10.96 -23.52 -19.53
C GLU A 364 10.63 -25.01 -19.68
N ALA A 365 11.37 -25.75 -20.51
CA ALA A 365 11.14 -27.19 -20.70
C ALA A 365 11.43 -28.01 -19.43
N GLU A 366 12.43 -27.59 -18.65
CA GLU A 366 12.86 -28.24 -17.41
C GLU A 366 11.96 -27.85 -16.23
N LEU A 367 11.71 -26.54 -16.06
CA LEU A 367 11.05 -25.99 -14.88
C LEU A 367 9.54 -25.85 -15.05
N GLY A 368 9.03 -25.81 -16.29
CA GLY A 368 7.63 -25.63 -16.60
C GLY A 368 7.17 -24.18 -16.38
N LYS A 369 5.91 -23.92 -16.73
CA LYS A 369 5.28 -22.59 -16.64
C LYS A 369 4.06 -22.64 -15.74
N ALA A 370 4.04 -21.76 -14.74
CA ALA A 370 2.92 -21.59 -13.81
C ALA A 370 1.89 -20.61 -14.36
N PRO A 371 0.59 -20.76 -14.02
CA PRO A 371 -0.43 -19.80 -14.39
C PRO A 371 -0.23 -18.46 -13.65
N LEU A 372 -0.71 -17.38 -14.27
CA LEU A 372 -0.85 -16.10 -13.59
C LEU A 372 -1.88 -16.22 -12.46
N MET A 373 -1.66 -15.45 -11.40
CA MET A 373 -2.52 -15.40 -10.23
C MET A 373 -2.93 -13.95 -9.96
N GLY A 374 -4.15 -13.74 -9.47
CA GLY A 374 -4.62 -12.41 -9.07
C GLY A 374 -3.82 -11.91 -7.88
N PHE A 375 -3.52 -10.61 -7.84
CA PHE A 375 -2.71 -10.02 -6.76
C PHE A 375 -3.26 -10.34 -5.36
N PHE A 376 -4.59 -10.30 -5.18
CA PHE A 376 -5.21 -10.57 -3.88
C PHE A 376 -5.18 -12.05 -3.46
N ASP A 377 -4.92 -12.98 -4.38
CA ASP A 377 -4.79 -14.40 -4.04
C ASP A 377 -3.49 -14.70 -3.29
N PHE A 378 -2.46 -13.86 -3.44
CA PHE A 378 -1.23 -13.97 -2.65
C PHE A 378 -1.50 -13.84 -1.16
N PHE A 379 -2.52 -13.06 -0.76
CA PHE A 379 -2.89 -12.91 0.65
C PHE A 379 -3.59 -14.14 1.24
N LYS A 380 -3.89 -15.18 0.44
CA LYS A 380 -4.46 -16.44 0.95
C LYS A 380 -3.39 -17.39 1.49
N VAL A 381 -2.13 -17.16 1.14
CA VAL A 381 -1.01 -18.04 1.45
C VAL A 381 -0.15 -17.42 2.55
N TYR A 382 0.56 -18.30 3.27
CA TYR A 382 1.58 -18.05 4.28
C TYR A 382 1.09 -17.94 5.73
N ARG A 383 1.26 -19.04 6.47
CA ARG A 383 1.42 -19.13 7.93
C ARG A 383 2.63 -20.05 8.17
N LEU A 384 3.71 -19.56 8.76
CA LEU A 384 4.74 -20.42 9.36
C LEU A 384 4.38 -20.57 10.84
N SER A 385 3.86 -21.72 11.22
CA SER A 385 3.77 -22.09 12.63
C SER A 385 5.21 -22.38 13.10
N CYS A 386 5.83 -21.42 13.79
CA CYS A 386 7.10 -21.63 14.48
C CYS A 386 6.95 -22.54 15.70
#